data_AF-A0A7V9NZY9-F1
#
_entry.id   AF-A0A7V9NZY9-F1
#
_cell.length_a   1.000
_cell.length_b   1.000
_cell.length_c   1.000
_cell.angle_alpha   90.00
_cell.angle_beta   90.00
_cell.angle_gamma   90.00
#
_symmetry.space_group_name_H-M   'P 1'
#
loop_
_entity.id
_entity.type
_entity.pdbx_description
1 polymer ?
#
loop_
_entity_poly.entity_id
_entity_poly.type
_entity_poly.pdbx_seq_one_letter_code
_entity_poly.pdbx_strand_id
1 'polypeptide(L)'
;MTKDFTQVMSERTDKQLVDILTLKRDEYQPEAIFAAEKEIEHRQINVETFYSEVQIHEIQNSTQIDKADMEFEWYHKILTIFLPATIIAVVTYLFNLLGQGPILKALGFPIMILIHYAIHNRLKDTGYIKMAKDFLKWVNYTLYIYIGLILVAGLSIYFFFM
;
A
#
# COMPACT_ATOMS: atom_id res chain seq x y z
N MET A 1 24.08 24.88 -37.76
CA MET A 1 23.02 23.85 -37.86
C MET A 1 21.86 24.34 -37.01
N THR A 2 20.80 24.84 -37.63
CA THR A 2 19.70 25.56 -36.94
C THR A 2 18.33 24.91 -37.21
N LYS A 3 18.32 23.74 -37.87
CA LYS A 3 17.13 23.09 -38.42
C LYS A 3 16.56 21.95 -37.59
N ASP A 4 17.20 21.58 -36.47
CA ASP A 4 16.86 20.32 -35.80
C ASP A 4 15.86 20.50 -34.65
N PHE A 5 16.05 21.49 -33.77
CA PHE A 5 15.25 21.62 -32.55
C PHE A 5 13.76 21.88 -32.80
N THR A 6 13.38 22.68 -33.80
CA THR A 6 11.97 22.90 -34.14
C THR A 6 11.27 21.60 -34.56
N GLN A 7 11.93 20.79 -35.38
CA GLN A 7 11.40 19.51 -35.80
C GLN A 7 11.31 18.55 -34.61
N VAL A 8 12.39 18.44 -33.82
CA VAL A 8 12.43 17.59 -32.62
C VAL A 8 11.33 17.98 -31.63
N MET A 9 11.07 19.26 -31.40
CA MET A 9 10.00 19.72 -30.50
C MET A 9 8.60 19.47 -31.08
N SER A 10 8.42 19.57 -32.40
CA SER A 10 7.15 19.21 -33.05
C SER A 10 6.79 17.72 -32.90
N GLU A 11 7.78 16.84 -32.73
CA GLU A 11 7.58 15.41 -32.52
C GLU A 11 7.32 15.04 -31.04
N ARG A 12 7.53 15.98 -30.10
CA ARG A 12 7.29 15.75 -28.67
C ARG A 12 5.81 15.80 -28.33
N THR A 13 5.42 15.04 -27.31
CA THR A 13 4.08 15.16 -26.73
C THR A 13 3.96 16.44 -25.91
N ASP A 14 2.73 16.92 -25.72
CA ASP A 14 2.46 18.12 -24.91
C ASP A 14 3.04 17.98 -23.50
N LYS A 15 3.00 16.77 -22.93
CA LYS A 15 3.67 16.45 -21.67
C LYS A 15 5.16 16.72 -21.69
N GLN A 16 5.84 16.19 -22.70
CA GLN A 16 7.28 16.33 -22.84
C GLN A 16 7.69 17.78 -23.07
N LEU A 17 6.92 18.53 -23.85
CA LEU A 17 7.16 19.95 -24.07
C LEU A 17 7.05 20.75 -22.77
N VAL A 18 6.04 20.45 -21.95
CA VAL A 18 5.91 21.08 -20.64
C VAL A 18 7.07 20.63 -19.75
N ASP A 19 7.34 19.33 -19.57
CA ASP A 19 8.48 18.84 -18.77
C ASP A 19 9.82 19.53 -19.11
N ILE A 20 10.09 19.81 -20.39
CA ILE A 20 11.28 20.53 -20.87
C ILE A 20 11.32 21.98 -20.39
N LEU A 21 10.19 22.70 -20.40
CA LEU A 21 10.13 24.09 -19.94
C LEU A 21 10.04 24.23 -18.41
N THR A 22 9.83 23.13 -17.70
CA THR A 22 9.48 23.11 -16.29
C THR A 22 10.57 22.45 -15.44
N LEU A 23 10.55 21.12 -15.40
CA LEU A 23 11.32 20.25 -14.53
C LEU A 23 12.75 20.04 -15.03
N LYS A 24 12.95 20.08 -16.35
CA LYS A 24 14.23 19.75 -17.00
C LYS A 24 14.85 20.95 -17.70
N ARG A 25 14.40 22.16 -17.42
CA ARG A 25 14.78 23.37 -18.18
C ARG A 25 16.29 23.61 -18.22
N ASP A 26 16.99 23.22 -17.17
CA ASP A 26 18.43 23.29 -17.00
C ASP A 26 19.21 22.17 -17.73
N GLU A 27 18.55 21.07 -18.10
CA GLU A 27 19.14 19.97 -18.87
C GLU A 27 19.23 20.28 -20.39
N TYR A 28 18.55 21.34 -20.86
CA TYR A 28 18.42 21.66 -22.28
C TYR A 28 19.15 22.94 -22.69
N GLN A 29 19.59 22.98 -23.95
CA GLN A 29 20.19 24.17 -24.54
C GLN A 29 19.16 25.29 -24.73
N PRO A 30 19.53 26.57 -24.61
CA PRO A 30 18.61 27.70 -24.78
C PRO A 30 17.82 27.68 -26.09
N GLU A 31 18.45 27.23 -27.18
CA GLU A 31 17.83 27.12 -28.51
C GLU A 31 16.74 26.04 -28.54
N ALA A 32 16.89 24.98 -27.75
CA ALA A 32 15.89 23.93 -27.60
C ALA A 32 14.72 24.39 -26.72
N ILE A 33 15.01 25.16 -25.66
CA ILE A 33 13.99 25.79 -24.81
C ILE A 33 13.13 26.75 -25.64
N PHE A 34 13.77 27.59 -26.46
CA PHE A 34 13.07 28.52 -27.34
C PHE A 34 12.18 27.81 -28.38
N ALA A 35 12.67 26.71 -28.97
CA ALA A 35 11.86 25.91 -29.89
C ALA A 35 10.65 25.25 -29.19
N ALA A 36 10.82 24.81 -27.94
CA ALA A 36 9.74 24.23 -27.14
C ALA A 36 8.70 25.27 -26.73
N GLU A 37 9.12 26.49 -26.35
CA GLU A 37 8.22 27.64 -26.09
C GLU A 37 7.37 27.96 -27.32
N LYS A 38 7.99 27.99 -28.50
CA LYS A 38 7.29 28.24 -29.77
C LYS A 38 6.27 27.16 -30.12
N GLU A 39 6.61 25.89 -29.88
CA GLU A 39 5.69 24.78 -30.14
C GLU A 39 4.51 24.78 -29.15
N ILE A 40 4.74 25.10 -27.87
CA ILE A 40 3.67 25.24 -26.87
C ILE A 40 2.71 26.37 -27.22
N GLU A 41 3.24 27.51 -27.68
CA GLU A 41 2.45 28.65 -28.15
C GLU A 41 1.64 28.27 -29.40
N HIS A 42 2.25 27.54 -30.34
CA HIS A 42 1.59 27.05 -31.55
C HIS A 42 0.45 26.07 -31.24
N ARG A 43 0.62 25.19 -30.24
CA ARG A 43 -0.40 24.23 -29.79
C ARG A 43 -1.41 24.79 -28.79
N GLN A 44 -1.22 26.03 -28.35
CA GLN A 44 -2.06 26.67 -27.32
C GLN A 44 -2.16 25.85 -26.03
N ILE A 45 -1.06 25.19 -25.62
CA ILE A 45 -1.04 24.35 -24.42
C ILE A 45 -1.11 25.27 -23.19
N ASN A 46 -2.10 25.04 -22.32
CA ASN A 46 -2.19 25.73 -21.04
C ASN A 46 -1.17 25.12 -20.06
N VAL A 47 0.02 25.71 -20.06
CA VAL A 47 1.15 25.24 -19.27
C VAL A 47 0.82 25.26 -17.77
N GLU A 48 0.11 26.28 -17.27
CA GLU A 48 -0.22 26.43 -15.83
C GLU A 48 -1.11 25.29 -15.30
N THR A 49 -2.15 24.93 -16.04
CA THR A 49 -3.01 23.78 -15.68
C THR A 49 -2.20 22.48 -15.74
N PHE A 50 -1.36 22.34 -16.76
CA PHE A 50 -0.56 21.14 -16.97
C PHE A 50 0.53 20.94 -15.91
N TYR A 51 1.17 22.03 -15.45
CA TYR A 51 2.13 22.03 -14.33
C TYR A 51 1.52 21.44 -13.07
N SER A 52 0.26 21.78 -12.77
CA SER A 52 -0.43 21.28 -11.59
C SER A 52 -0.70 19.78 -11.70
N GLU A 53 -1.14 19.31 -12.86
CA GLU A 53 -1.46 17.90 -13.09
C GLU A 53 -0.22 17.00 -13.13
N VAL A 54 0.87 17.45 -13.74
CA VAL A 54 2.15 16.71 -13.79
C VAL A 54 2.77 16.58 -12.42
N GLN A 55 2.86 17.66 -11.65
CA GLN A 55 3.38 17.60 -10.27
C GLN A 55 2.52 16.68 -9.41
N ILE A 56 1.19 16.75 -9.53
CA ILE A 56 0.28 15.87 -8.79
C ILE A 56 0.51 14.40 -9.19
N HIS A 57 0.67 14.10 -10.48
CA HIS A 57 0.94 12.73 -10.94
C HIS A 57 2.32 12.22 -10.55
N GLU A 58 3.35 13.06 -10.54
CA GLU A 58 4.69 12.67 -10.10
C GLU A 58 4.76 12.45 -8.58
N ILE A 59 4.08 13.30 -7.80
CA ILE A 59 3.89 13.11 -6.35
C ILE A 59 3.07 11.84 -6.08
N GLN A 60 2.02 11.58 -6.86
CA GLN A 60 1.23 10.35 -6.71
C GLN A 60 2.04 9.10 -7.07
N ASN A 61 2.82 9.13 -8.14
CA ASN A 61 3.66 8.01 -8.56
C ASN A 61 4.78 7.74 -7.55
N SER A 62 5.49 8.77 -7.09
CA SER A 62 6.50 8.64 -6.03
C SER A 62 5.88 8.12 -4.73
N THR A 63 4.72 8.66 -4.32
CA THR A 63 3.99 8.15 -3.14
C THR A 63 3.56 6.69 -3.31
N GLN A 64 3.16 6.25 -4.51
CA GLN A 64 2.80 4.85 -4.76
C GLN A 64 4.02 3.94 -4.71
N ILE A 65 5.16 4.38 -5.25
CA ILE A 65 6.44 3.65 -5.17
C ILE A 65 6.88 3.54 -3.69
N ASP A 66 6.85 4.65 -2.95
CA ASP A 66 7.22 4.68 -1.52
C ASP A 66 6.31 3.77 -0.67
N LYS A 67 5.00 3.77 -0.95
CA LYS A 67 4.05 2.87 -0.28
C LYS A 67 4.32 1.41 -0.62
N ALA A 68 4.66 1.10 -1.87
CA ALA A 68 4.92 -0.27 -2.30
C ALA A 68 6.14 -0.88 -1.61
N ASP A 69 7.16 -0.06 -1.36
CA ASP A 69 8.42 -0.46 -0.74
C ASP A 69 8.40 -0.40 0.80
N MET A 70 7.36 0.21 1.38
CA MET A 70 7.20 0.32 2.82
C MET A 70 7.21 -1.05 3.51
N GLU A 71 8.08 -1.16 4.51
CA GLU A 71 8.29 -2.40 5.24
C GLU A 71 7.35 -2.55 6.43
N PHE A 72 7.13 -3.81 6.81
CA PHE A 72 6.35 -4.16 7.97
C PHE A 72 7.17 -3.94 9.25
N GLU A 73 6.97 -2.79 9.90
CA GLU A 73 7.71 -2.45 11.12
C GLU A 73 7.51 -3.46 12.25
N TRP A 74 8.44 -3.47 13.20
CA TRP A 74 8.49 -4.45 14.29
C TRP A 74 7.24 -4.43 15.18
N TYR A 75 6.66 -3.25 15.45
CA TYR A 75 5.47 -3.13 16.28
C TYR A 75 4.24 -3.72 15.59
N HIS A 76 4.15 -3.67 14.26
CA HIS A 76 3.08 -4.32 13.53
C HIS A 76 3.13 -5.84 13.72
N LYS A 77 4.33 -6.43 13.77
CA LYS A 77 4.51 -7.89 13.99
C LYS A 77 3.94 -8.32 15.33
N ILE A 78 4.24 -7.55 16.38
CA ILE A 78 3.70 -7.75 17.72
C ILE A 78 2.17 -7.62 17.68
N LEU A 79 1.66 -6.57 17.04
CA LEU A 79 0.22 -6.36 16.92
C LEU A 79 -0.47 -7.55 16.24
N THR A 80 0.09 -8.09 15.14
CA THR A 80 -0.49 -9.25 14.44
C THR A 80 -0.59 -10.49 15.33
N ILE A 81 0.30 -10.65 16.31
CA ILE A 81 0.29 -11.77 17.25
C ILE A 81 -0.77 -11.59 18.36
N PHE A 82 -0.85 -10.37 18.93
CA PHE A 82 -1.70 -10.10 20.10
C PHE A 82 -3.13 -9.69 19.74
N LEU A 83 -3.34 -9.01 18.61
CA LEU A 83 -4.66 -8.55 18.15
C LEU A 83 -5.70 -9.70 18.03
N PRO A 84 -5.34 -10.92 17.56
CA PRO A 84 -6.28 -12.04 17.55
C PRO A 84 -6.79 -12.41 18.94
N ALA A 85 -5.89 -12.53 19.93
CA ALA A 85 -6.28 -12.89 21.29
C ALA A 85 -7.17 -11.81 21.91
N THR A 86 -6.87 -10.53 21.70
CA THR A 86 -7.68 -9.44 22.25
C THR A 86 -9.08 -9.40 21.64
N ILE A 87 -9.20 -9.57 20.32
CA ILE A 87 -10.51 -9.61 19.65
C ILE A 87 -11.31 -10.83 20.14
N ILE A 88 -10.71 -12.03 20.19
CA ILE A 88 -11.39 -13.23 20.70
C ILE A 88 -11.87 -13.03 22.14
N ALA A 89 -11.04 -12.42 23.00
CA ALA A 89 -11.40 -12.16 24.39
C ALA A 89 -12.56 -11.18 24.52
N VAL A 90 -12.54 -10.06 23.77
CA VAL A 90 -13.62 -9.06 23.76
C VAL A 90 -14.90 -9.67 23.21
N VAL A 91 -14.83 -10.40 22.09
CA VAL A 91 -15.98 -11.08 21.48
C VAL A 91 -16.59 -12.08 22.48
N THR A 92 -15.75 -12.90 23.12
CA THR A 92 -16.19 -13.86 24.14
C THR A 92 -16.85 -13.16 25.32
N TYR A 93 -16.27 -12.07 25.82
CA TYR A 93 -16.82 -11.28 26.91
C TYR A 93 -18.20 -10.71 26.57
N LEU A 94 -18.34 -10.10 25.39
CA LEU A 94 -19.62 -9.54 24.92
C LEU A 94 -20.68 -10.63 24.75
N PHE A 95 -20.34 -11.79 24.21
CA PHE A 95 -21.30 -12.89 24.04
C PHE A 95 -21.75 -13.50 25.37
N ASN A 96 -20.85 -13.58 26.36
CA ASN A 96 -21.22 -13.99 27.72
C ASN A 96 -22.21 -12.98 28.34
N LEU A 97 -22.00 -11.69 28.13
CA LEU A 97 -22.91 -10.63 28.60
C LEU A 97 -24.30 -10.73 27.95
N LEU A 98 -24.36 -11.13 26.68
CA LEU A 98 -25.60 -11.29 25.92
C LEU A 98 -26.31 -12.64 26.17
N GLY A 99 -25.79 -13.49 27.04
CA GLY A 99 -26.40 -14.80 27.36
C GLY A 99 -26.40 -15.79 26.19
N GLN A 100 -25.51 -15.61 25.21
CA GLN A 100 -25.50 -16.41 23.99
C GLN A 100 -24.72 -17.72 24.13
N GLY A 101 -25.22 -18.78 23.49
CA GLY A 101 -24.72 -20.15 23.62
C GLY A 101 -23.36 -20.43 22.93
N PRO A 102 -22.78 -21.63 23.15
CA PRO A 102 -21.42 -21.99 22.74
C PRO A 102 -21.17 -21.93 21.22
N ILE A 103 -22.22 -22.03 20.40
CA ILE A 103 -22.14 -22.00 18.93
C ILE A 103 -21.57 -20.66 18.43
N LEU A 104 -21.91 -19.53 19.07
CA LEU A 104 -21.49 -18.20 18.63
C LEU A 104 -20.04 -17.88 19.05
N LYS A 105 -19.54 -18.53 20.11
CA LYS A 105 -18.11 -18.49 20.49
C LYS A 105 -17.24 -19.18 19.43
N ALA A 106 -17.73 -20.26 18.82
CA ALA A 106 -17.02 -20.97 17.76
C ALA A 106 -16.85 -20.13 16.48
N LEU A 107 -17.71 -19.12 16.25
CA LEU A 107 -17.59 -18.20 15.11
C LEU A 107 -16.46 -17.17 15.26
N GLY A 108 -15.92 -16.97 16.47
CA GLY A 108 -14.84 -16.02 16.69
C GLY A 108 -13.62 -16.29 15.80
N PHE A 109 -13.24 -17.55 15.64
CA PHE A 109 -12.09 -17.93 14.82
C PHE A 109 -12.29 -17.70 13.31
N PRO A 110 -13.41 -18.13 12.68
CA PRO A 110 -13.74 -17.75 11.30
C PRO A 110 -13.79 -16.24 11.07
N ILE A 111 -14.41 -15.47 11.97
CA ILE A 111 -14.48 -14.00 11.87
C ILE A 111 -13.09 -13.39 11.87
N MET A 112 -12.20 -13.87 12.75
CA MET A 112 -10.81 -13.43 12.80
C MET A 112 -10.07 -13.65 11.48
N ILE A 113 -10.24 -14.82 10.84
CA ILE A 113 -9.61 -15.11 9.55
C ILE A 113 -10.10 -14.11 8.48
N LEU A 114 -11.41 -13.85 8.44
CA LEU A 114 -12.01 -12.91 7.50
C LEU A 114 -11.48 -11.48 7.68
N ILE A 115 -11.35 -11.02 8.93
CA ILE A 115 -10.79 -9.70 9.24
C ILE A 115 -9.35 -9.59 8.72
N HIS A 116 -8.51 -10.59 8.96
CA HIS A 116 -7.13 -10.57 8.47
C HIS A 116 -7.07 -10.57 6.94
N TYR A 117 -7.90 -11.37 6.28
CA TYR A 117 -7.95 -11.37 4.82
C TYR A 117 -8.42 -10.01 4.27
N ALA A 118 -9.39 -9.38 4.92
CA ALA A 118 -9.85 -8.04 4.56
C ALA A 118 -8.75 -6.97 4.73
N ILE A 119 -7.96 -7.03 5.82
CA ILE A 119 -6.82 -6.13 6.05
C ILE A 119 -5.76 -6.33 4.95
N HIS A 120 -5.41 -7.58 4.64
CA HIS A 120 -4.45 -7.89 3.57
C HIS A 120 -4.87 -7.29 2.23
N ASN A 121 -6.12 -7.50 1.82
CA ASN A 121 -6.61 -6.98 0.54
C ASN A 121 -6.62 -5.46 0.55
N ARG A 122 -7.06 -4.83 1.64
CA ARG A 122 -7.05 -3.38 1.77
C ARG A 122 -5.64 -2.79 1.65
N LEU A 123 -4.63 -3.41 2.25
CA LEU A 123 -3.23 -2.98 2.12
C LEU A 123 -2.76 -3.08 0.66
N LYS A 124 -3.08 -4.18 -0.01
CA LYS A 124 -2.74 -4.38 -1.42
C LYS A 124 -3.42 -3.34 -2.32
N ASP A 125 -4.71 -3.10 -2.12
CA ASP A 125 -5.52 -2.17 -2.91
C ASP A 125 -5.10 -0.71 -2.71
N THR A 126 -4.49 -0.38 -1.57
CA THR A 126 -3.97 0.96 -1.26
C THR A 126 -2.50 1.16 -1.68
N GLY A 127 -1.90 0.17 -2.34
CA GLY A 127 -0.53 0.22 -2.86
C GLY A 127 0.57 -0.26 -1.91
N TYR A 128 0.22 -0.73 -0.70
CA TYR A 128 1.19 -1.24 0.28
C TYR A 128 1.55 -2.71 0.02
N ILE A 129 2.16 -2.98 -1.14
CA ILE A 129 2.37 -4.34 -1.66
C ILE A 129 3.28 -5.17 -0.72
N LYS A 130 4.45 -4.65 -0.34
CA LYS A 130 5.39 -5.37 0.52
C LYS A 130 4.83 -5.58 1.93
N MET A 131 4.24 -4.53 2.50
CA MET A 131 3.56 -4.60 3.79
C MET A 131 2.43 -5.64 3.82
N ALA A 132 1.59 -5.72 2.77
CA ALA A 132 0.53 -6.72 2.66
C ALA A 132 1.08 -8.15 2.69
N LYS A 133 2.15 -8.40 1.90
CA LYS A 133 2.81 -9.72 1.85
C LYS A 133 3.38 -10.12 3.21
N ASP A 134 4.07 -9.19 3.87
CA ASP A 134 4.64 -9.43 5.19
C ASP A 134 3.56 -9.62 6.26
N PHE A 135 2.47 -8.85 6.20
CA PHE A 135 1.32 -9.03 7.07
C PHE A 135 0.78 -10.46 6.98
N LEU A 136 0.52 -10.98 5.78
CA LEU A 136 0.01 -12.34 5.59
C LEU A 136 0.98 -13.40 6.12
N LYS A 137 2.29 -13.19 5.95
CA LYS A 137 3.34 -14.05 6.51
C LYS A 137 3.25 -14.11 8.04
N TRP A 138 3.10 -12.95 8.70
CA TRP A 138 2.97 -12.87 10.16
C TRP A 138 1.66 -13.43 10.69
N VAL A 139 0.56 -13.30 9.95
CA VAL A 139 -0.71 -13.97 10.27
C VAL A 139 -0.53 -15.49 10.29
N ASN A 140 0.16 -16.06 9.28
CA ASN A 140 0.42 -17.49 9.25
C ASN A 140 1.32 -17.95 10.41
N TYR A 141 2.39 -17.21 10.73
CA TYR A 141 3.21 -17.50 11.92
C TYR A 141 2.40 -17.47 13.21
N THR A 142 1.52 -16.50 13.33
CA THR A 142 0.63 -16.37 14.48
C THR A 142 -0.26 -17.61 14.61
N LEU A 143 -0.88 -18.08 13.51
CA LEU A 143 -1.66 -19.31 13.51
C LEU A 143 -0.85 -20.53 13.98
N TYR A 144 0.39 -20.70 13.49
CA TYR A 144 1.25 -21.79 13.93
C TYR A 144 1.59 -21.71 15.43
N ILE A 145 1.84 -20.50 15.95
CA ILE A 145 2.09 -20.27 17.38
C ILE A 145 0.86 -20.69 18.21
N TYR A 146 -0.34 -20.24 17.83
CA TYR A 146 -1.56 -20.59 18.55
C TYR A 146 -1.85 -22.09 18.50
N ILE A 147 -1.69 -22.74 17.35
CA ILE A 147 -1.85 -24.21 17.23
C ILE A 147 -0.85 -24.92 18.14
N GLY A 148 0.41 -24.50 18.14
CA GLY A 148 1.45 -25.05 19.00
C GLY A 148 1.10 -24.93 20.49
N LEU A 149 0.62 -23.75 20.93
CA LEU A 149 0.20 -23.53 22.31
C LEU A 149 -0.97 -24.42 22.71
N ILE A 150 -1.97 -24.59 21.83
CA ILE A 150 -3.12 -25.46 22.08
C ILE A 150 -2.68 -26.92 22.25
N LEU A 151 -1.77 -27.41 21.40
CA LEU A 151 -1.24 -28.78 21.49
C LEU A 151 -0.47 -29.01 22.79
N VAL A 152 0.41 -28.07 23.17
CA VAL A 152 1.19 -28.17 24.42
C VAL A 152 0.28 -28.15 25.64
N ALA A 153 -0.72 -27.25 25.67
CA ALA A 153 -1.69 -27.18 26.75
C ALA A 153 -2.52 -28.48 26.84
N GLY A 154 -2.99 -29.00 25.70
CA GLY A 154 -3.73 -30.26 25.64
C GLY A 154 -2.94 -31.46 26.15
N LEU A 155 -1.67 -31.59 25.74
CA LEU A 155 -0.78 -32.65 26.23
C LEU A 155 -0.51 -32.52 27.73
N SER A 156 -0.29 -31.29 28.21
CA SER A 156 -0.05 -31.05 29.64
C SER A 156 -1.24 -31.45 30.51
N ILE A 157 -2.46 -31.16 30.05
CA ILE A 157 -3.69 -31.61 30.70
C ILE A 157 -3.79 -33.14 30.66
N TYR A 158 -3.54 -33.76 29.51
CA TYR A 158 -3.58 -35.22 29.36
C TYR A 158 -2.66 -35.93 30.36
N PHE A 159 -1.40 -35.48 30.49
CA PHE A 159 -0.44 -36.06 31.43
C PHE A 159 -0.76 -35.79 32.91
N PHE A 160 -1.49 -34.72 33.23
CA PHE A 160 -1.89 -34.43 34.61
C PHE A 160 -3.01 -35.35 35.12
N PHE A 161 -3.86 -35.86 34.22
CA PHE A 161 -5.01 -36.71 34.56
C PHE A 161 -4.78 -38.22 34.34
N MET A 162 -3.60 -38.62 33.85
CA MET A 162 -3.19 -40.02 33.68
C MET A 162 -2.30 -40.46 34.83
#